data_AF-A0A3S0H4U3-F1
#
_entry.id   AF-A0A3S0H4U3-F1
#
_cell.length_a   1.000
_cell.length_b   1.000
_cell.length_c   1.000
_cell.angle_alpha   90.00
_cell.angle_beta   90.00
_cell.angle_gamma   90.00
#
_symmetry.space_group_name_H-M   'P 1'
#
loop_
_entity.id
_entity.type
_entity.pdbx_description
1 polymer ?
#
loop_
_entity_poly.entity_id
_entity_poly.type
_entity_poly.pdbx_seq_one_letter_code
_entity_poly.pdbx_strand_id
1 'polypeptide(L)'
;MAAFPSRHIPKLAALLAGVVYALIFRGLFNIGFRQVGGLLMLSFLVAVPLGLGVLTAHFTPKSRGNAWRYVFAPWISVTLFLAVAFLTHLEGAICLIIIMPLFFLVSWLGARLYKLFEPKDEDPQDFMLVSAVALLPLLAGLIEGQFTAPDSLRRVQNVVDVAAPPAVVWQHIIRVPPITAAELGPSVVDRIGFPRPVEATLTREGVGGVRHATFERGVEFIETVDAWVPERKISFSIAPNTATIPPTTFDEHVIVGGRFFDVLRGTYELQPLPGGRTRLILYSQQRLSTNLNAYAGLWTDYVMSEIQRRILQVVKRRCETTLTISEHHAARSEPKVDVVKHLACFD
;
A
#
# COMPACT_ATOMS: atom_id res chain seq x y z
N MET A 1 15.78 -36.90 -39.18
CA MET A 1 15.14 -35.64 -38.77
C MET A 1 13.90 -35.96 -37.95
N ALA A 2 14.00 -35.84 -36.62
CA ALA A 2 12.90 -36.16 -35.72
C ALA A 2 11.85 -35.04 -35.75
N ALA A 3 10.63 -35.38 -36.18
CA ALA A 3 9.48 -34.51 -36.14
C ALA A 3 9.02 -34.37 -34.67
N PHE A 4 9.29 -33.22 -34.05
CA PHE A 4 8.62 -32.83 -32.81
C PHE A 4 7.14 -32.58 -33.10
N PRO A 5 6.18 -33.23 -32.42
CA PRO A 5 4.77 -33.00 -32.67
C PRO A 5 4.36 -31.62 -32.11
N SER A 6 4.02 -30.70 -33.01
CA SER A 6 3.77 -29.26 -32.79
C SER A 6 2.46 -28.92 -32.04
N ARG A 7 1.99 -29.76 -31.10
CA ARG A 7 0.81 -29.46 -30.27
C ARG A 7 1.00 -28.24 -29.35
N HIS A 8 2.23 -27.79 -29.14
CA HIS A 8 2.59 -26.66 -28.25
C HIS A 8 2.76 -25.33 -28.98
N ILE A 9 3.03 -25.33 -30.29
CA ILE A 9 3.24 -24.11 -31.09
C ILE A 9 2.01 -23.18 -31.07
N PRO A 10 0.76 -23.67 -31.26
CA PRO A 10 -0.41 -22.79 -31.15
C PRO A 10 -0.69 -22.34 -29.70
N LYS A 11 -0.19 -23.06 -28.68
CA LYS A 11 -0.33 -22.65 -27.26
C LYS A 11 0.52 -21.43 -26.97
N LEU A 12 1.79 -21.52 -27.34
CA LEU A 12 2.77 -20.48 -27.09
C LEU A 12 2.42 -19.23 -27.89
N ALA A 13 1.99 -19.37 -29.14
CA ALA A 13 1.55 -18.24 -29.95
C ALA A 13 0.40 -17.45 -29.30
N ALA A 14 -0.63 -18.11 -28.78
CA ALA A 14 -1.76 -17.45 -28.11
C ALA A 14 -1.37 -16.73 -26.82
N LEU A 15 -0.51 -17.38 -26.01
CA LEU A 15 -0.03 -16.77 -24.77
C LEU A 15 0.87 -15.56 -25.05
N LEU A 16 1.78 -15.68 -26.02
CA LEU A 16 2.70 -14.64 -26.43
C LEU A 16 1.98 -13.45 -27.05
N ALA A 17 0.92 -13.67 -27.84
CA ALA A 17 0.14 -12.59 -28.43
C ALA A 17 -0.42 -11.64 -27.36
N GLY A 18 -1.04 -12.18 -26.29
CA GLY A 18 -1.55 -11.38 -25.18
C GLY A 18 -0.44 -10.66 -24.40
N VAL A 19 0.70 -11.31 -24.18
CA VAL A 19 1.85 -10.72 -23.47
C VAL A 19 2.45 -9.58 -24.28
N VAL A 20 2.71 -9.78 -25.58
CA VAL A 20 3.26 -8.77 -26.48
C VAL A 20 2.31 -7.58 -26.57
N TYR A 21 1.01 -7.83 -26.70
CA TYR A 21 -0.02 -6.80 -26.67
C TYR A 21 0.07 -5.94 -25.40
N ALA A 22 0.07 -6.56 -24.22
CA ALA A 22 0.13 -5.80 -22.97
C ALA A 22 1.44 -5.04 -22.78
N LEU A 23 2.58 -5.60 -23.23
CA LEU A 23 3.87 -4.91 -23.19
C LEU A 23 3.91 -3.70 -24.14
N ILE A 24 3.36 -3.82 -25.35
CA ILE A 24 3.23 -2.70 -26.30
C ILE A 24 2.40 -1.59 -25.66
N PHE A 25 1.21 -1.92 -25.16
CA PHE A 25 0.32 -0.92 -24.55
C PHE A 25 0.93 -0.28 -23.31
N ARG A 26 1.63 -1.06 -22.49
CA ARG A 26 2.38 -0.53 -21.36
C ARG A 26 3.44 0.48 -21.79
N GLY A 27 4.19 0.20 -22.87
CA GLY A 27 5.12 1.17 -23.46
C GLY A 27 4.42 2.42 -23.99
N LEU A 28 3.33 2.25 -24.74
CA LEU A 28 2.54 3.36 -25.31
C LEU A 28 1.95 4.27 -24.22
N PHE A 29 1.40 3.70 -23.15
CA PHE A 29 0.84 4.47 -22.03
C PHE A 29 1.92 5.17 -21.21
N ASN A 30 3.06 4.51 -21.00
CA ASN A 30 4.19 5.11 -20.28
C ASN A 30 4.83 6.30 -21.04
N ILE A 31 4.82 6.28 -22.37
CA ILE A 31 5.42 7.34 -23.19
C ILE A 31 4.38 8.40 -23.58
N GLY A 32 3.26 7.98 -24.17
CA GLY A 32 2.26 8.88 -24.76
C GLY A 32 1.26 9.48 -23.78
N PHE A 33 0.95 8.77 -22.69
CA PHE A 33 -0.09 9.18 -21.73
C PHE A 33 0.46 9.58 -20.36
N ARG A 34 1.79 9.64 -20.19
CA ARG A 34 2.46 9.94 -18.92
C ARG A 34 1.92 11.20 -18.22
N GLN A 35 1.69 12.26 -18.97
CA GLN A 35 1.28 13.55 -18.43
C GLN A 35 -0.19 13.59 -17.97
N VAL A 36 -1.04 12.70 -18.48
CA VAL A 36 -2.48 12.69 -18.17
C VAL A 36 -2.89 11.58 -17.19
N GLY A 37 -2.05 10.57 -16.97
CA GLY A 37 -2.31 9.53 -15.97
C GLY A 37 -1.45 8.27 -16.15
N GLY A 38 -0.94 8.05 -17.36
CA GLY A 38 -0.05 6.95 -17.69
C GLY A 38 -0.68 5.59 -17.36
N LEU A 39 0.04 4.78 -16.58
CA LEU A 39 -0.37 3.43 -16.21
C LEU A 39 -1.48 3.39 -15.15
N LEU A 40 -1.86 4.53 -14.54
CA LEU A 40 -2.95 4.59 -13.56
C LEU A 40 -4.32 4.92 -14.19
N MET A 41 -4.37 5.08 -15.51
CA MET A 41 -5.61 5.30 -16.25
C MET A 41 -6.48 4.04 -16.28
N LEU A 42 -7.81 4.19 -16.25
CA LEU A 42 -8.77 3.11 -16.46
C LEU A 42 -8.58 2.43 -17.81
N SER A 43 -8.25 3.19 -18.84
CA SER A 43 -7.93 2.67 -20.17
C SER A 43 -6.79 1.66 -20.11
N PHE A 44 -5.77 1.89 -19.27
CA PHE A 44 -4.71 0.92 -19.06
C PHE A 44 -5.16 -0.20 -18.10
N LEU A 45 -5.65 0.15 -16.91
CA LEU A 45 -5.92 -0.80 -15.83
C LEU A 45 -7.10 -1.74 -16.10
N VAL A 46 -8.01 -1.38 -17.02
CA VAL A 46 -9.18 -2.16 -17.39
C VAL A 46 -9.13 -2.60 -18.85
N ALA A 47 -8.97 -1.68 -19.82
CA ALA A 47 -9.10 -2.07 -21.22
C ALA A 47 -7.93 -2.94 -21.72
N VAL A 48 -6.71 -2.76 -21.21
CA VAL A 48 -5.57 -3.62 -21.58
C VAL A 48 -5.74 -5.06 -21.09
N PRO A 49 -5.98 -5.34 -19.79
CA PRO A 49 -6.20 -6.73 -19.37
C PRO A 49 -7.45 -7.33 -20.03
N LEU A 50 -8.49 -6.54 -20.32
CA LEU A 50 -9.67 -7.00 -21.07
C LEU A 50 -9.28 -7.48 -22.48
N GLY A 51 -8.54 -6.65 -23.23
CA GLY A 51 -8.05 -6.98 -24.56
C GLY A 51 -7.06 -8.15 -24.58
N LEU A 52 -6.17 -8.24 -23.57
CA LEU A 52 -5.32 -9.40 -23.37
C LEU A 52 -6.17 -10.67 -23.23
N GLY A 53 -7.22 -10.63 -22.40
CA GLY A 53 -8.14 -11.75 -22.22
C GLY A 53 -8.83 -12.19 -23.52
N VAL A 54 -9.32 -11.23 -24.31
CA VAL A 54 -9.94 -11.46 -25.63
C VAL A 54 -8.94 -12.09 -26.60
N LEU A 55 -7.76 -11.49 -26.76
CA LEU A 55 -6.72 -11.96 -27.69
C LEU A 55 -6.24 -13.36 -27.32
N THR A 56 -5.94 -13.61 -26.04
CA THR A 56 -5.50 -14.92 -25.58
C THR A 56 -6.59 -15.97 -25.80
N ALA A 57 -7.87 -15.64 -25.58
CA ALA A 57 -8.98 -16.56 -25.82
C ALA A 57 -9.18 -16.86 -27.32
N HIS A 58 -9.14 -15.82 -28.17
CA HIS A 58 -9.28 -15.95 -29.63
C HIS A 58 -8.23 -16.90 -30.22
N PHE A 59 -6.94 -16.67 -29.92
CA PHE A 59 -5.86 -17.51 -30.45
C PHE A 59 -5.74 -18.89 -29.77
N THR A 60 -6.44 -19.12 -28.65
CA THR A 60 -6.42 -20.42 -27.99
C THR A 60 -7.39 -21.40 -28.67
N PRO A 61 -6.92 -22.59 -29.14
CA PRO A 61 -7.77 -23.52 -29.88
C PRO A 61 -8.98 -24.04 -29.07
N LYS A 62 -10.13 -24.17 -29.75
CA LYS A 62 -11.39 -24.75 -29.20
C LYS A 62 -11.20 -26.15 -28.58
N SER A 63 -10.24 -26.93 -29.07
CA SER A 63 -9.93 -28.30 -28.61
C SER A 63 -9.40 -28.40 -27.16
N ARG A 64 -9.11 -27.27 -26.50
CA ARG A 64 -8.59 -27.24 -25.12
C ARG A 64 -9.64 -27.18 -24.03
N GLY A 65 -10.90 -27.10 -24.40
CA GLY A 65 -11.99 -26.98 -23.46
C GLY A 65 -12.11 -25.58 -22.86
N ASN A 66 -13.29 -25.32 -22.31
CA ASN A 66 -13.70 -23.98 -21.89
C ASN A 66 -12.87 -23.43 -20.71
N ALA A 67 -12.50 -24.27 -19.74
CA ALA A 67 -11.75 -23.81 -18.57
C ALA A 67 -10.35 -23.33 -18.94
N TRP A 68 -9.64 -24.06 -19.81
CA TRP A 68 -8.32 -23.66 -20.28
C TRP A 68 -8.38 -22.35 -21.05
N ARG A 69 -9.29 -22.26 -22.02
CA ARG A 69 -9.38 -21.13 -22.94
C ARG A 69 -9.82 -19.82 -22.28
N TYR A 70 -10.77 -19.89 -21.35
CA TYR A 70 -11.41 -18.70 -20.79
C TYR A 70 -10.98 -18.36 -19.36
N VAL A 71 -10.14 -19.17 -18.73
CA VAL A 71 -9.64 -18.92 -17.37
C VAL A 71 -8.12 -19.04 -17.31
N PHE A 72 -7.60 -20.25 -17.51
CA PHE A 72 -6.18 -20.52 -17.28
C PHE A 72 -5.26 -19.82 -18.29
N ALA A 73 -5.58 -19.83 -19.58
CA ALA A 73 -4.75 -19.19 -20.60
C ALA A 73 -4.64 -17.66 -20.38
N PRO A 74 -5.74 -16.89 -20.20
CA PRO A 74 -5.66 -15.47 -19.83
C PRO A 74 -4.84 -15.21 -18.56
N TRP A 75 -5.04 -16.00 -17.50
CA TRP A 75 -4.28 -15.84 -16.26
C TRP A 75 -2.79 -16.14 -16.43
N ILE A 76 -2.43 -17.15 -17.21
CA ILE A 76 -1.03 -17.43 -17.55
C ILE A 76 -0.44 -16.26 -18.34
N SER A 77 -1.17 -15.71 -19.33
CA SER A 77 -0.72 -14.52 -20.08
C SER A 77 -0.54 -13.28 -19.19
N VAL A 78 -1.47 -13.01 -18.26
CA VAL A 78 -1.31 -11.93 -17.27
C VAL A 78 -0.08 -12.19 -16.40
N THR A 79 0.10 -13.41 -15.89
CA THR A 79 1.24 -13.77 -15.04
C THR A 79 2.56 -13.57 -15.78
N LEU A 80 2.64 -14.01 -17.04
CA LEU A 80 3.81 -13.81 -17.89
C LEU A 80 4.08 -12.33 -18.16
N PHE A 81 3.05 -11.54 -18.45
CA PHE A 81 3.20 -10.09 -18.62
C PHE A 81 3.76 -9.42 -17.35
N LEU A 82 3.18 -9.71 -16.18
CA LEU A 82 3.62 -9.16 -14.90
C LEU A 82 5.04 -9.63 -14.55
N ALA A 83 5.37 -10.90 -14.82
CA ALA A 83 6.71 -11.44 -14.60
C ALA A 83 7.76 -10.76 -15.51
N VAL A 84 7.46 -10.56 -16.81
CA VAL A 84 8.35 -9.83 -17.71
C VAL A 84 8.53 -8.40 -17.24
N ALA A 85 7.44 -7.71 -16.87
CA ALA A 85 7.50 -6.35 -16.31
C ALA A 85 8.34 -6.28 -15.03
N PHE A 86 8.29 -7.29 -14.16
CA PHE A 86 9.11 -7.34 -12.96
C PHE A 86 10.60 -7.57 -13.28
N LEU A 87 10.90 -8.60 -14.08
CA LEU A 87 12.27 -9.03 -14.38
C LEU A 87 13.05 -8.01 -15.22
N THR A 88 12.34 -7.18 -15.97
CA THR A 88 12.93 -6.08 -16.75
C THR A 88 13.02 -4.76 -15.95
N HIS A 89 12.73 -4.80 -14.64
CA HIS A 89 12.71 -3.63 -13.74
C HIS A 89 11.81 -2.49 -14.24
N LEU A 90 10.77 -2.89 -14.97
CA LEU A 90 9.83 -2.00 -15.60
C LEU A 90 8.77 -1.56 -14.56
N GLU A 91 8.31 -2.47 -13.69
CA GLU A 91 7.52 -2.15 -12.49
C GLU A 91 8.17 -2.75 -11.25
N GLY A 92 7.99 -2.13 -10.08
CA GLY A 92 8.36 -2.76 -8.82
C GLY A 92 7.26 -3.63 -8.25
N ALA A 93 7.61 -4.31 -7.15
CA ALA A 93 6.78 -5.38 -6.57
C ALA A 93 5.45 -4.86 -6.00
N ILE A 94 5.42 -3.62 -5.49
CA ILE A 94 4.23 -3.03 -4.85
C ILE A 94 3.12 -2.87 -5.89
N CYS A 95 3.42 -2.21 -7.01
CA CYS A 95 2.49 -2.05 -8.13
C CYS A 95 1.95 -3.39 -8.62
N LEU A 96 2.81 -4.40 -8.81
CA LEU A 96 2.38 -5.71 -9.31
C LEU A 96 1.39 -6.41 -8.36
N ILE A 97 1.67 -6.39 -7.07
CA ILE A 97 0.78 -7.00 -6.07
C ILE A 97 -0.57 -6.28 -6.04
N ILE A 98 -0.56 -4.95 -6.17
CA ILE A 98 -1.78 -4.14 -6.22
C ILE A 98 -2.55 -4.40 -7.51
N ILE A 99 -1.95 -4.48 -8.69
CA ILE A 99 -2.70 -4.62 -9.96
C ILE A 99 -3.10 -6.06 -10.28
N MET A 100 -2.37 -7.06 -9.76
CA MET A 100 -2.55 -8.47 -10.14
C MET A 100 -4.00 -8.97 -9.94
N PRO A 101 -4.67 -8.76 -8.79
CA PRO A 101 -6.05 -9.22 -8.61
C PRO A 101 -7.02 -8.61 -9.63
N LEU A 102 -6.86 -7.31 -9.92
CA LEU A 102 -7.65 -6.60 -10.92
C LEU A 102 -7.40 -7.17 -12.33
N PHE A 103 -6.14 -7.38 -12.71
CA PHE A 103 -5.79 -7.88 -14.05
C PHE A 103 -6.29 -9.31 -14.27
N PHE A 104 -6.24 -10.18 -13.25
CA PHE A 104 -6.82 -11.52 -13.34
C PHE A 104 -8.33 -11.50 -13.50
N LEU A 105 -9.03 -10.64 -12.76
CA LEU A 105 -10.48 -10.51 -12.87
C LEU A 105 -10.87 -9.98 -14.26
N VAL A 106 -10.23 -8.90 -14.71
CA VAL A 106 -10.59 -8.22 -15.96
C VAL A 106 -10.18 -9.03 -17.19
N SER A 107 -9.04 -9.71 -17.18
CA SER A 107 -8.66 -10.63 -18.28
C SER A 107 -9.60 -11.83 -18.40
N TRP A 108 -10.07 -12.36 -17.27
CA TRP A 108 -11.10 -13.38 -17.27
C TRP A 108 -12.42 -12.86 -17.84
N LEU A 109 -12.85 -11.64 -17.47
CA LEU A 109 -14.02 -10.99 -18.06
C LEU A 109 -13.87 -10.78 -19.57
N GLY A 110 -12.69 -10.37 -20.04
CA GLY A 110 -12.40 -10.22 -21.47
C GLY A 110 -12.52 -11.54 -22.22
N ALA A 111 -11.96 -12.62 -21.68
CA ALA A 111 -12.09 -13.94 -22.27
C ALA A 111 -13.55 -14.45 -22.28
N ARG A 112 -14.34 -14.12 -21.24
CA ARG A 112 -15.78 -14.41 -21.20
C ARG A 112 -16.57 -13.58 -22.20
N LEU A 113 -16.22 -12.31 -22.37
CA LEU A 113 -16.81 -11.43 -23.38
C LEU A 113 -16.60 -12.02 -24.77
N TYR A 114 -15.38 -12.45 -25.08
CA TYR A 114 -15.08 -13.12 -26.33
C TYR A 114 -15.95 -14.37 -26.53
N LYS A 115 -16.11 -15.22 -25.50
CA LYS A 115 -16.99 -16.39 -25.57
C LYS A 115 -18.45 -16.06 -25.93
N LEU A 116 -18.98 -14.92 -25.47
CA LEU A 116 -20.37 -14.53 -25.71
C LEU A 116 -20.62 -14.14 -27.17
N PHE A 117 -19.61 -13.57 -27.82
CA PHE A 117 -19.68 -13.06 -29.19
C PHE A 117 -18.92 -13.93 -30.19
N GLU A 118 -18.33 -15.03 -29.75
CA GLU A 118 -17.62 -15.98 -30.61
C GLU A 118 -18.60 -16.56 -31.64
N PRO A 119 -18.39 -16.32 -32.94
CA PRO A 119 -19.24 -16.90 -33.97
C PRO A 119 -19.06 -18.42 -34.00
N LYS A 120 -20.15 -19.13 -34.33
CA LYS A 120 -20.14 -20.59 -34.43
C LYS A 120 -19.25 -21.08 -35.59
N ASP A 121 -19.13 -20.26 -36.63
CA ASP A 121 -18.31 -20.49 -37.83
C ASP A 121 -17.12 -19.50 -37.90
N GLU A 122 -16.15 -19.76 -38.79
CA GLU A 122 -15.01 -18.85 -39.06
C GLU A 122 -15.46 -17.61 -39.85
N ASP A 123 -16.29 -16.77 -39.23
CA ASP A 123 -16.87 -15.55 -39.82
C ASP A 123 -15.90 -14.34 -39.67
N PRO A 124 -15.71 -13.50 -40.72
CA PRO A 124 -14.98 -12.23 -40.62
C PRO A 124 -15.40 -11.30 -39.47
N GLN A 125 -16.59 -11.45 -38.89
CA GLN A 125 -17.02 -10.72 -37.69
C GLN A 125 -16.14 -10.96 -36.46
N ASP A 126 -15.47 -12.11 -36.37
CA ASP A 126 -14.54 -12.45 -35.27
C ASP A 126 -13.34 -11.49 -35.25
N PHE A 127 -12.79 -11.18 -36.43
CA PHE A 127 -11.64 -10.29 -36.57
C PHE A 127 -11.99 -8.83 -36.21
N MET A 128 -13.21 -8.39 -36.53
CA MET A 128 -13.69 -7.04 -36.21
C MET A 128 -13.82 -6.83 -34.70
N LEU A 129 -14.41 -7.78 -33.97
CA LEU A 129 -14.52 -7.72 -32.51
C LEU A 129 -13.14 -7.67 -31.85
N VAL A 130 -12.24 -8.59 -32.23
CA VAL A 130 -10.89 -8.68 -31.66
C VAL A 130 -10.12 -7.38 -31.92
N SER A 131 -10.19 -6.84 -33.13
CA SER A 131 -9.54 -5.57 -33.50
C SER A 131 -10.11 -4.38 -32.72
N ALA A 132 -11.45 -4.32 -32.58
CA ALA A 132 -12.11 -3.25 -31.82
C ALA A 132 -11.69 -3.25 -30.34
N VAL A 133 -11.67 -4.42 -29.70
CA VAL A 133 -11.24 -4.52 -28.29
C VAL A 133 -9.74 -4.27 -28.15
N ALA A 134 -8.91 -4.72 -29.10
CA ALA A 134 -7.47 -4.47 -29.08
C ALA A 134 -7.11 -2.97 -29.21
N LEU A 135 -7.92 -2.19 -29.91
CA LEU A 135 -7.70 -0.74 -30.06
C LEU A 135 -8.43 0.09 -28.99
N LEU A 136 -9.33 -0.52 -28.23
CA LEU A 136 -10.11 0.14 -27.18
C LEU A 136 -9.26 0.93 -26.18
N PRO A 137 -8.10 0.45 -25.68
CA PRO A 137 -7.33 1.22 -24.72
C PRO A 137 -6.84 2.57 -25.29
N LEU A 138 -6.52 2.66 -26.58
CA LEU A 138 -6.09 3.94 -27.18
C LEU A 138 -7.24 4.95 -27.21
N LEU A 139 -8.41 4.53 -27.70
CA LEU A 139 -9.58 5.40 -27.77
C LEU A 139 -10.04 5.81 -26.36
N ALA A 140 -10.12 4.85 -25.44
CA ALA A 140 -10.46 5.11 -24.06
C ALA A 140 -9.44 6.04 -23.40
N GLY A 141 -8.14 5.88 -23.66
CA GLY A 141 -7.09 6.73 -23.11
C GLY A 141 -7.16 8.17 -23.63
N LEU A 142 -7.47 8.36 -24.91
CA LEU A 142 -7.65 9.70 -25.50
C LEU A 142 -8.84 10.43 -24.88
N ILE A 143 -9.95 9.71 -24.63
CA ILE A 143 -11.15 10.28 -23.98
C ILE A 143 -10.86 10.54 -22.50
N GLU A 144 -10.34 9.55 -21.77
CA GLU A 144 -10.04 9.65 -20.34
C GLU A 144 -9.04 10.77 -20.04
N GLY A 145 -8.05 10.97 -20.91
CA GLY A 145 -7.04 12.03 -20.77
C GLY A 145 -7.61 13.46 -20.82
N GLN A 146 -8.87 13.63 -21.24
CA GLN A 146 -9.57 14.92 -21.19
C GLN A 146 -10.14 15.23 -19.80
N PHE A 147 -10.19 14.26 -18.90
CA PHE A 147 -10.76 14.39 -17.56
C PHE A 147 -9.68 14.31 -16.49
N THR A 148 -9.85 15.11 -15.43
CA THR A 148 -9.04 15.00 -14.23
C THR A 148 -9.54 13.83 -13.38
N ALA A 149 -8.62 13.02 -12.85
CA ALA A 149 -8.99 11.97 -11.91
C ALA A 149 -9.69 12.56 -10.68
N PRO A 150 -10.75 11.92 -10.16
CA PRO A 150 -11.46 12.42 -9.00
C PRO A 150 -10.60 12.30 -7.75
N ASP A 151 -10.74 13.27 -6.83
CA ASP A 151 -10.13 13.21 -5.51
C ASP A 151 -11.02 12.42 -4.53
N SER A 152 -10.39 11.61 -3.69
CA SER A 152 -10.99 10.92 -2.56
C SER A 152 -10.18 11.22 -1.31
N LEU A 153 -10.79 11.94 -0.37
CA LEU A 153 -10.22 12.13 0.97
C LEU A 153 -10.60 10.95 1.84
N ARG A 154 -9.58 10.30 2.41
CA ARG A 154 -9.70 9.11 3.23
C ARG A 154 -9.18 9.38 4.62
N ARG A 155 -9.81 8.77 5.63
CA ARG A 155 -9.35 8.80 7.02
C ARG A 155 -9.19 7.36 7.50
N VAL A 156 -7.99 7.04 7.94
CA VAL A 156 -7.66 5.72 8.52
C VAL A 156 -7.31 5.92 9.97
N GLN A 157 -7.86 5.08 10.85
CA GLN A 157 -7.73 5.20 12.29
C GLN A 157 -7.45 3.84 12.94
N ASN A 158 -6.55 3.84 13.92
CA ASN A 158 -6.31 2.74 14.84
C ASN A 158 -6.40 3.23 16.29
N VAL A 159 -6.78 2.33 17.19
CA VAL A 159 -6.95 2.60 18.61
C VAL A 159 -6.24 1.54 19.43
N VAL A 160 -5.58 1.94 20.50
CA VAL A 160 -5.01 1.01 21.48
C VAL A 160 -5.21 1.55 22.89
N ASP A 161 -5.54 0.67 23.83
CA ASP A 161 -5.55 1.02 25.26
C ASP A 161 -4.16 0.72 25.84
N VAL A 162 -3.55 1.71 26.48
CA VAL A 162 -2.21 1.65 27.08
C VAL A 162 -2.36 1.67 28.59
N ALA A 163 -1.71 0.74 29.29
CA ALA A 163 -1.66 0.72 30.74
C ALA A 163 -0.67 1.76 31.29
N ALA A 164 -0.87 3.02 30.93
CA ALA A 164 -0.07 4.16 31.37
C ALA A 164 -0.87 5.47 31.39
N PRO A 165 -0.52 6.43 32.27
CA PRO A 165 -1.24 7.70 32.36
C PRO A 165 -0.91 8.59 31.15
N PRO A 166 -1.78 9.56 30.80
CA PRO A 166 -1.63 10.40 29.62
C PRO A 166 -0.28 11.10 29.53
N ALA A 167 0.27 11.56 30.65
CA ALA A 167 1.60 12.17 30.74
C ALA A 167 2.72 11.27 30.20
N VAL A 168 2.71 9.97 30.54
CA VAL A 168 3.73 9.01 30.06
C VAL A 168 3.57 8.74 28.58
N VAL A 169 2.33 8.56 28.12
CA VAL A 169 2.03 8.33 26.69
C VAL A 169 2.42 9.55 25.86
N TRP A 170 2.15 10.75 26.35
CA TRP A 170 2.47 12.02 25.70
C TRP A 170 3.96 12.13 25.36
N GLN A 171 4.84 11.79 26.31
CA GLN A 171 6.29 11.84 26.08
C GLN A 171 6.74 10.90 24.95
N HIS A 172 6.07 9.76 24.77
CA HIS A 172 6.41 8.75 23.78
C HIS A 172 5.85 9.01 22.37
N ILE A 173 4.89 9.93 22.21
CA ILE A 173 4.31 10.27 20.90
C ILE A 173 4.82 11.59 20.33
N ILE A 174 5.25 12.52 21.19
CA ILE A 174 5.83 13.79 20.74
C ILE A 174 7.23 13.60 20.18
N ARG A 175 7.98 12.62 20.71
CA ARG A 175 9.29 12.18 20.25
C ARG A 175 9.30 10.66 20.26
N VAL A 176 9.54 10.04 19.11
CA VAL A 176 9.63 8.59 18.98
C VAL A 176 11.11 8.23 18.79
N PRO A 177 11.79 7.71 19.82
CA PRO A 177 13.18 7.27 19.69
C PRO A 177 13.32 6.16 18.63
N PRO A 178 14.54 5.93 18.11
CA PRO A 178 14.83 4.87 17.15
C PRO A 178 14.12 3.55 17.47
N ILE A 179 13.39 3.04 16.50
CA ILE A 179 12.60 1.82 16.58
C ILE A 179 13.42 0.68 15.96
N THR A 180 13.62 -0.38 16.72
CA THR A 180 14.30 -1.57 16.22
C THR A 180 13.35 -2.45 15.40
N ALA A 181 13.90 -3.22 14.46
CA ALA A 181 13.12 -4.17 13.66
C ALA A 181 12.40 -5.22 14.53
N ALA A 182 13.00 -5.61 15.67
CA ALA A 182 12.40 -6.54 16.62
C ALA A 182 11.14 -5.95 17.28
N GLU A 183 11.16 -4.65 17.60
CA GLU A 183 10.00 -3.96 18.16
C GLU A 183 8.84 -3.89 17.16
N LEU A 184 9.10 -3.62 15.88
CA LEU A 184 8.04 -3.51 14.89
C LEU A 184 7.37 -4.86 14.55
N GLY A 185 8.08 -5.97 14.75
CA GLY A 185 7.63 -7.30 14.37
C GLY A 185 7.48 -7.49 12.86
N PRO A 186 7.12 -8.71 12.40
CA PRO A 186 6.93 -8.99 10.99
C PRO A 186 5.67 -8.29 10.45
N SER A 187 5.76 -7.73 9.24
CA SER A 187 4.59 -7.20 8.52
C SER A 187 4.61 -7.62 7.05
N VAL A 188 3.41 -7.84 6.51
CA VAL A 188 3.22 -8.09 5.07
C VAL A 188 3.60 -6.83 4.27
N VAL A 189 3.31 -5.65 4.80
CA VAL A 189 3.59 -4.36 4.16
C VAL A 189 5.10 -4.17 3.94
N ASP A 190 5.93 -4.53 4.92
CA ASP A 190 7.40 -4.48 4.79
C ASP A 190 7.90 -5.46 3.74
N ARG A 191 7.37 -6.68 3.71
CA ARG A 191 7.77 -7.74 2.76
C ARG A 191 7.43 -7.36 1.31
N ILE A 192 6.37 -6.60 1.12
CA ILE A 192 5.95 -6.06 -0.18
C ILE A 192 6.86 -4.90 -0.63
N GLY A 193 7.66 -4.34 0.28
CA GLY A 193 8.66 -3.33 -0.04
C GLY A 193 8.31 -1.93 0.42
N PHE A 194 7.35 -1.74 1.34
CA PHE A 194 7.17 -0.44 2.00
C PHE A 194 8.26 -0.20 3.05
N PRO A 195 8.77 1.05 3.18
CA PRO A 195 9.85 1.34 4.13
C PRO A 195 9.31 1.30 5.56
N ARG A 196 10.10 0.77 6.50
CA ARG A 196 9.72 0.72 7.92
C ARG A 196 9.94 2.06 8.60
N PRO A 197 9.12 2.45 9.60
CA PRO A 197 9.38 3.64 10.41
C PRO A 197 10.63 3.44 11.28
N VAL A 198 11.50 4.45 11.34
CA VAL A 198 12.78 4.39 12.07
C VAL A 198 12.72 5.27 13.31
N GLU A 199 12.45 6.58 13.17
CA GLU A 199 12.36 7.50 14.31
C GLU A 199 11.49 8.70 13.98
N ALA A 200 11.08 9.44 15.02
CA ALA A 200 10.45 10.75 14.85
C ALA A 200 11.02 11.74 15.88
N THR A 201 11.80 12.71 15.41
CA THR A 201 12.44 13.73 16.28
C THR A 201 11.66 15.04 16.21
N LEU A 202 11.55 15.78 17.32
CA LEU A 202 10.79 17.03 17.40
C LEU A 202 11.71 18.19 17.77
N THR A 203 11.74 19.21 16.91
CA THR A 203 12.59 20.41 17.07
C THR A 203 12.20 21.25 18.29
N ARG A 204 10.91 21.53 18.46
CA ARG A 204 10.36 22.24 19.61
C ARG A 204 8.95 21.77 19.94
N GLU A 205 8.56 21.96 21.19
CA GLU A 205 7.20 21.69 21.66
C GLU A 205 6.26 22.84 21.30
N GLY A 206 4.99 22.52 21.05
CA GLY A 206 3.97 23.48 20.69
C GLY A 206 3.71 23.61 19.18
N VAL A 207 2.75 24.48 18.84
CA VAL A 207 2.35 24.75 17.45
C VAL A 207 3.53 25.35 16.66
N GLY A 208 3.67 24.90 15.42
CA GLY A 208 4.78 25.23 14.53
C GLY A 208 6.09 24.49 14.85
N GLY A 209 6.09 23.59 15.84
CA GLY A 209 7.16 22.61 15.98
C GLY A 209 7.23 21.71 14.74
N VAL A 210 8.45 21.37 14.32
CA VAL A 210 8.68 20.50 13.18
C VAL A 210 9.17 19.15 13.68
N ARG A 211 8.47 18.08 13.28
CA ARG A 211 8.84 16.70 13.54
C ARG A 211 9.41 16.08 12.27
N HIS A 212 10.58 15.45 12.37
CA HIS A 212 11.23 14.74 11.29
C HIS A 212 10.95 13.25 11.47
N ALA A 213 10.02 12.71 10.67
CA ALA A 213 9.67 11.30 10.69
C ALA A 213 10.47 10.56 9.62
N THR A 214 11.42 9.76 10.04
CA THR A 214 12.30 9.00 9.15
C THR A 214 11.84 7.55 9.03
N PHE A 215 12.01 7.03 7.83
CA PHE A 215 11.71 5.68 7.43
C PHE A 215 12.94 5.11 6.72
N GLU A 216 12.98 3.79 6.57
CA GLU A 216 14.07 3.12 5.87
C GLU A 216 14.22 3.61 4.42
N ARG A 217 15.40 3.36 3.84
CA ARG A 217 15.73 3.75 2.45
C ARG A 217 15.67 5.27 2.23
N GLY A 218 16.05 6.03 3.26
CA GLY A 218 16.22 7.49 3.18
C GLY A 218 14.91 8.27 3.10
N VAL A 219 13.76 7.64 3.37
CA VAL A 219 12.47 8.33 3.31
C VAL A 219 12.30 9.19 4.54
N GLU A 220 11.98 10.46 4.33
CA GLU A 220 11.70 11.39 5.41
C GLU A 220 10.46 12.20 5.10
N PHE A 221 9.62 12.36 6.13
CA PHE A 221 8.49 13.26 6.12
C PHE A 221 8.72 14.39 7.12
N ILE A 222 8.49 15.62 6.65
CA ILE A 222 8.49 16.82 7.46
C ILE A 222 7.08 17.05 7.96
N GLU A 223 6.91 16.99 9.27
CA GLU A 223 5.62 17.06 9.92
C GLU A 223 5.52 18.35 10.75
N THR A 224 4.69 19.29 10.33
CA THR A 224 4.55 20.57 11.04
C THR A 224 3.36 20.50 11.99
N VAL A 225 3.60 20.72 13.28
CA VAL A 225 2.57 20.67 14.32
C VAL A 225 1.57 21.82 14.13
N ASP A 226 0.31 21.48 13.90
CA ASP A 226 -0.79 22.44 13.73
C ASP A 226 -1.74 22.50 14.93
N ALA A 227 -1.77 21.45 15.78
CA ALA A 227 -2.47 21.46 17.06
C ALA A 227 -1.61 20.83 18.16
N TRP A 228 -1.58 21.47 19.32
CA TRP A 228 -0.87 21.02 20.51
C TRP A 228 -1.69 21.27 21.77
N VAL A 229 -2.36 20.22 22.26
CA VAL A 229 -3.07 20.22 23.54
C VAL A 229 -2.38 19.18 24.42
N PRO A 230 -1.57 19.60 25.40
CA PRO A 230 -0.80 18.69 26.24
C PRO A 230 -1.64 17.54 26.79
N GLU A 231 -1.09 16.33 26.71
CA GLU A 231 -1.69 15.08 27.21
C GLU A 231 -3.07 14.72 26.62
N ARG A 232 -3.48 15.40 25.54
CA ARG A 232 -4.80 15.19 24.92
C ARG A 232 -4.74 15.06 23.40
N LYS A 233 -4.01 15.94 22.71
CA LYS A 233 -4.03 15.97 21.25
C LYS A 233 -2.77 16.59 20.65
N ILE A 234 -2.20 15.91 19.66
CA ILE A 234 -1.20 16.48 18.76
C ILE A 234 -1.58 16.17 17.31
N SER A 235 -1.64 17.20 16.48
CA SER A 235 -1.90 17.09 15.04
C SER A 235 -0.77 17.75 14.27
N PHE A 236 -0.45 17.21 13.10
CA PHE A 236 0.62 17.71 12.24
C PHE A 236 0.29 17.52 10.77
N SER A 237 0.54 18.54 9.95
CA SER A 237 0.52 18.44 8.50
C SER A 237 1.78 17.72 8.03
N ILE A 238 1.65 16.83 7.05
CA ILE A 238 2.74 15.98 6.59
C ILE A 238 3.14 16.43 5.17
N ALA A 239 4.43 16.59 4.94
CA ALA A 239 4.99 16.84 3.61
C ALA A 239 6.20 15.91 3.38
N PRO A 240 6.32 15.25 2.21
CA PRO A 240 7.51 14.47 1.89
C PRO A 240 8.74 15.39 1.75
N ASN A 241 9.88 14.98 2.30
CA ASN A 241 11.15 15.63 1.99
C ASN A 241 11.68 15.10 0.65
N THR A 242 11.35 15.79 -0.43
CA THR A 242 11.74 15.40 -1.80
C THR A 242 13.26 15.45 -2.03
N ALA A 243 14.03 16.09 -1.15
CA ALA A 243 15.49 16.11 -1.24
C ALA A 243 16.15 14.82 -0.75
N THR A 244 15.49 14.07 0.13
CA THR A 244 16.05 12.86 0.75
C THR A 244 15.44 11.57 0.23
N ILE A 245 14.19 11.59 -0.25
CA ILE A 245 13.50 10.41 -0.80
C ILE A 245 14.11 10.02 -2.16
N PRO A 246 14.79 8.87 -2.28
CA PRO A 246 15.24 8.38 -3.58
C PRO A 246 14.04 8.09 -4.48
N PRO A 247 14.09 8.44 -5.78
CA PRO A 247 13.00 8.18 -6.72
C PRO A 247 12.71 6.69 -6.94
N THR A 248 13.59 5.80 -6.47
CA THR A 248 13.46 4.33 -6.55
C THR A 248 12.88 3.70 -5.28
N THR A 249 12.66 4.48 -4.21
CA THR A 249 12.20 3.91 -2.94
C THR A 249 10.73 3.51 -2.98
N PHE A 250 9.93 4.25 -3.73
CA PHE A 250 8.59 3.85 -4.12
C PHE A 250 8.57 3.57 -5.63
N ASP A 251 7.60 2.80 -6.09
CA ASP A 251 7.34 2.70 -7.53
C ASP A 251 7.06 4.10 -8.08
N GLU A 252 7.46 4.40 -9.33
CA GLU A 252 7.30 5.73 -9.96
C GLU A 252 5.85 6.26 -9.87
N HIS A 253 4.88 5.35 -9.75
CA HIS A 253 3.46 5.61 -9.66
C HIS A 253 2.91 5.69 -8.22
N VAL A 254 3.70 5.38 -7.19
CA VAL A 254 3.32 5.37 -5.75
C VAL A 254 4.15 6.38 -4.96
N ILE A 255 4.26 7.61 -5.46
CA ILE A 255 4.99 8.67 -4.77
C ILE A 255 4.07 9.34 -3.75
N VAL A 256 4.45 9.32 -2.47
CA VAL A 256 3.75 10.06 -1.41
C VAL A 256 3.98 11.57 -1.60
N GLY A 257 2.90 12.36 -1.60
CA GLY A 257 2.91 13.77 -1.99
C GLY A 257 2.98 14.00 -3.50
N GLY A 258 2.82 12.92 -4.27
CA GLY A 258 2.72 12.95 -5.71
C GLY A 258 1.30 13.24 -6.20
N ARG A 259 1.13 13.10 -7.51
CA ARG A 259 -0.15 13.38 -8.19
C ARG A 259 -1.30 12.50 -7.69
N PHE A 260 -1.03 11.21 -7.45
CA PHE A 260 -2.06 10.19 -7.24
C PHE A 260 -2.33 9.86 -5.78
N PHE A 261 -1.37 10.10 -4.89
CA PHE A 261 -1.49 9.78 -3.48
C PHE A 261 -0.72 10.78 -2.62
N ASP A 262 -1.35 11.23 -1.53
CA ASP A 262 -0.73 12.12 -0.57
C ASP A 262 -1.23 11.82 0.85
N VAL A 263 -0.35 11.93 1.85
CA VAL A 263 -0.70 11.85 3.26
C VAL A 263 -0.67 13.26 3.80
N LEU A 264 -1.84 13.83 4.08
CA LEU A 264 -1.99 15.27 4.35
C LEU A 264 -1.73 15.60 5.82
N ARG A 265 -2.22 14.75 6.73
CA ARG A 265 -2.22 15.02 8.17
C ARG A 265 -2.17 13.73 8.97
N GLY A 266 -1.43 13.76 10.08
CA GLY A 266 -1.50 12.76 11.14
C GLY A 266 -1.99 13.39 12.45
N THR A 267 -2.62 12.59 13.30
CA THR A 267 -3.12 13.06 14.61
C THR A 267 -3.10 11.94 15.63
N TYR A 268 -2.59 12.26 16.82
CA TYR A 268 -2.76 11.46 18.02
C TYR A 268 -3.76 12.14 18.96
N GLU A 269 -4.68 11.34 19.51
CA GLU A 269 -5.62 11.75 20.56
C GLU A 269 -5.53 10.80 21.75
N LEU A 270 -5.52 11.37 22.96
CA LEU A 270 -5.37 10.68 24.23
C LEU A 270 -6.65 10.88 25.03
N GLN A 271 -7.26 9.78 25.43
CA GLN A 271 -8.44 9.79 26.29
C GLN A 271 -8.09 9.07 27.60
N PRO A 272 -8.11 9.77 28.75
CA PRO A 272 -7.89 9.13 30.05
C PRO A 272 -8.93 8.04 30.30
N LEU A 273 -8.48 6.91 30.85
CA LEU A 273 -9.31 5.77 31.25
C LEU A 273 -9.14 5.47 32.75
N PRO A 274 -10.10 4.78 33.39
CA PRO A 274 -9.97 4.34 34.78
C PRO A 274 -8.73 3.48 35.03
N GLY A 275 -8.16 3.61 36.23
CA GLY A 275 -6.96 2.89 36.67
C GLY A 275 -5.67 3.46 36.10
N GLY A 276 -5.62 4.78 35.81
CA GLY A 276 -4.43 5.44 35.28
C GLY A 276 -4.04 4.99 33.86
N ARG A 277 -5.00 4.46 33.10
CA ARG A 277 -4.80 3.99 31.72
C ARG A 277 -5.13 5.10 30.72
N THR A 278 -4.71 4.92 29.47
CA THR A 278 -4.98 5.87 28.39
C THR A 278 -5.41 5.15 27.13
N ARG A 279 -6.51 5.59 26.51
CA ARG A 279 -6.86 5.22 25.14
C ARG A 279 -6.12 6.13 24.18
N LEU A 280 -5.21 5.56 23.41
CA LEU A 280 -4.43 6.23 22.38
C LEU A 280 -5.06 5.96 21.01
N ILE A 281 -5.45 7.02 20.34
CA ILE A 281 -6.04 7.01 19.01
C ILE A 281 -5.03 7.64 18.06
N LEU A 282 -4.67 6.93 16.99
CA LEU A 282 -3.89 7.49 15.88
C LEU A 282 -4.76 7.46 14.63
N TYR A 283 -4.87 8.58 13.93
CA TYR A 283 -5.48 8.61 12.61
C TYR A 283 -4.68 9.51 11.67
N SER A 284 -4.79 9.21 10.38
CA SER A 284 -4.27 10.07 9.32
C SER A 284 -5.34 10.35 8.27
N GLN A 285 -5.16 11.48 7.58
CA GLN A 285 -5.98 11.91 6.45
C GLN A 285 -5.12 11.82 5.19
N GLN A 286 -5.61 11.13 4.17
CA GLN A 286 -4.93 10.95 2.89
C GLN A 286 -5.80 11.44 1.74
N ARG A 287 -5.16 11.88 0.66
CA ARG A 287 -5.80 12.13 -0.63
C ARG A 287 -5.40 11.03 -1.60
N LEU A 288 -6.39 10.50 -2.30
CA LEU A 288 -6.21 9.57 -3.41
C LEU A 288 -6.87 10.16 -4.65
N SER A 289 -6.10 10.29 -5.74
CA SER A 289 -6.50 11.01 -6.95
C SER A 289 -6.39 10.09 -8.17
N THR A 290 -7.21 9.04 -8.19
CA THR A 290 -7.19 8.02 -9.25
C THR A 290 -8.60 7.76 -9.79
N ASN A 291 -8.70 7.23 -11.00
CA ASN A 291 -9.98 6.80 -11.56
C ASN A 291 -10.49 5.47 -10.95
N LEU A 292 -9.74 4.87 -10.02
CA LEU A 292 -10.08 3.65 -9.29
C LEU A 292 -9.97 3.85 -7.76
N ASN A 293 -10.39 5.01 -7.26
CA ASN A 293 -10.26 5.36 -5.84
C ASN A 293 -10.84 4.33 -4.87
N ALA A 294 -11.92 3.64 -5.25
CA ALA A 294 -12.48 2.57 -4.43
C ALA A 294 -11.49 1.40 -4.27
N TYR A 295 -10.89 0.95 -5.37
CA TYR A 295 -9.94 -0.17 -5.37
C TYR A 295 -8.61 0.22 -4.73
N ALA A 296 -8.02 1.33 -5.16
CA ALA A 296 -6.78 1.83 -4.59
C ALA A 296 -6.95 2.18 -3.11
N GLY A 297 -8.14 2.68 -2.72
CA GLY A 297 -8.53 2.94 -1.33
C GLY A 297 -8.42 1.72 -0.41
N LEU A 298 -8.80 0.53 -0.87
CA LEU A 298 -8.68 -0.70 -0.06
C LEU A 298 -7.22 -0.99 0.30
N TRP A 299 -6.32 -0.84 -0.68
CA TRP A 299 -4.89 -1.04 -0.49
C TRP A 299 -4.28 0.05 0.39
N THR A 300 -4.61 1.31 0.14
CA THR A 300 -4.08 2.42 0.96
C THR A 300 -4.55 2.32 2.41
N ASP A 301 -5.81 1.98 2.64
CA ASP A 301 -6.36 1.84 3.99
C ASP A 301 -5.67 0.72 4.76
N TYR A 302 -5.46 -0.42 4.10
CA TYR A 302 -4.73 -1.55 4.68
C TYR A 302 -3.29 -1.17 5.04
N VAL A 303 -2.54 -0.57 4.11
CA VAL A 303 -1.14 -0.18 4.33
C VAL A 303 -1.04 0.85 5.45
N MET A 304 -1.87 1.90 5.42
CA MET A 304 -1.88 2.94 6.45
C MET A 304 -2.26 2.38 7.83
N SER A 305 -3.29 1.54 7.90
CA SER A 305 -3.74 0.92 9.15
C SER A 305 -2.65 0.04 9.75
N GLU A 306 -1.95 -0.74 8.92
CA GLU A 306 -0.87 -1.62 9.38
C GLU A 306 0.33 -0.83 9.92
N ILE A 307 0.72 0.26 9.24
CA ILE A 307 1.79 1.15 9.72
C ILE A 307 1.39 1.80 11.06
N GLN A 308 0.20 2.39 11.13
CA GLN A 308 -0.32 3.03 12.34
C GLN A 308 -0.39 2.05 13.51
N ARG A 309 -0.97 0.86 13.28
CA ARG A 309 -1.09 -0.20 14.29
C ARG A 309 0.26 -0.58 14.88
N ARG A 310 1.29 -0.74 14.05
CA ARG A 310 2.63 -1.13 14.52
C ARG A 310 3.28 -0.04 15.35
N ILE A 311 3.19 1.21 14.92
CA ILE A 311 3.69 2.36 15.69
C ILE A 311 2.99 2.41 17.06
N LEU A 312 1.66 2.28 17.09
CA LEU A 312 0.89 2.24 18.33
C LEU A 312 1.32 1.10 19.28
N GLN A 313 1.61 -0.08 18.75
CA GLN A 313 2.08 -1.22 19.55
C GLN A 313 3.49 -0.98 20.13
N VAL A 314 4.39 -0.33 19.38
CA VAL A 314 5.70 0.09 19.89
C VAL A 314 5.53 1.08 21.03
N VAL A 315 4.72 2.13 20.83
CA VAL A 315 4.45 3.14 21.86
C VAL A 315 3.84 2.50 23.12
N LYS A 316 2.84 1.63 22.95
CA LYS A 316 2.21 0.90 24.06
C LYS A 316 3.24 0.16 24.91
N ARG A 317 4.06 -0.70 24.29
CA ARG A 317 5.05 -1.51 25.02
C ARG A 317 6.08 -0.65 25.74
N ARG A 318 6.54 0.45 25.11
CA ARG A 318 7.50 1.37 25.74
C ARG A 318 6.89 2.03 26.98
N CYS A 319 5.67 2.56 26.87
CA CYS A 319 4.97 3.19 28.01
C CYS A 319 4.78 2.24 29.19
N GLU A 320 4.37 0.99 28.92
CA GLU A 320 4.09 -0.02 29.95
C GLU A 320 5.38 -0.56 30.61
N THR A 321 6.48 -0.60 29.86
CA THR A 321 7.79 -0.99 30.40
C THR A 321 8.36 0.10 31.32
N THR A 322 8.24 1.38 30.94
CA THR A 322 8.69 2.51 31.77
C THR A 322 8.02 2.52 33.14
N LEU A 323 6.72 2.19 33.20
CA LEU A 323 5.99 2.12 34.46
C LEU A 323 6.45 0.95 35.34
N THR A 324 6.56 -0.26 34.77
CA THR A 324 7.05 -1.43 35.53
C THR A 324 8.43 -1.16 36.15
N ILE A 325 9.33 -0.49 35.43
CA ILE A 325 10.65 -0.12 35.94
C ILE A 325 10.55 0.92 37.07
N SER A 326 9.69 1.93 36.90
CA SER A 326 9.47 2.97 37.92
C SER A 326 8.89 2.39 39.21
N GLU A 327 7.91 1.49 39.12
CA GLU A 327 7.30 0.81 40.26
C GLU A 327 8.30 -0.09 41.00
N HIS A 328 9.13 -0.83 40.25
CA HIS A 328 10.15 -1.69 40.83
C HIS A 328 11.28 -0.91 41.51
N HIS A 329 11.68 0.24 40.95
CA HIS A 329 12.64 1.14 41.61
C HIS A 329 12.06 1.78 42.87
N ALA A 330 10.80 2.22 42.85
CA ALA A 330 10.13 2.76 44.04
C ALA A 330 10.07 1.72 45.17
N ALA A 331 9.65 0.48 44.86
CA ALA A 331 9.57 -0.62 45.82
C ALA A 331 10.93 -1.05 46.41
N ARG A 332 12.04 -0.88 45.67
CA ARG A 332 13.40 -1.16 46.19
C ARG A 332 13.98 -0.02 47.02
N SER A 333 13.45 1.19 46.90
CA SER A 333 13.92 2.38 47.62
C SER A 333 13.22 2.62 48.97
N GLU A 334 12.19 1.84 49.31
CA GLU A 334 11.60 1.86 50.65
C GLU A 334 12.58 1.28 51.67
N PRO A 335 12.96 2.03 52.73
CA PRO A 335 13.82 1.50 53.77
C PRO A 335 13.09 0.40 54.53
N LYS A 336 13.72 -0.78 54.68
CA LYS A 336 13.28 -1.79 55.65
C LYS A 336 13.27 -1.12 57.02
N VAL A 337 12.08 -0.88 57.56
CA VAL A 337 11.92 -0.47 58.95
C VAL A 337 12.31 -1.68 59.80
N ASP A 338 13.53 -1.67 60.34
CA ASP A 338 13.97 -2.63 61.35
C ASP A 338 13.10 -2.47 62.60
N VAL A 339 12.06 -3.30 62.71
CA VAL A 339 11.32 -3.50 63.96
C VAL A 339 12.14 -4.45 64.83
N VAL A 340 13.20 -3.92 65.45
CA VAL A 340 13.79 -4.52 66.65
C VAL A 340 13.85 -3.42 67.72
N LYS A 341 12.68 -3.13 68.30
CA LYS A 341 12.58 -2.32 69.52
C LYS A 341 12.77 -3.22 70.74
N HIS A 342 13.83 -2.89 71.47
CA HIS A 342 14.08 -3.09 72.90
C HIS A 342 13.03 -3.86 73.73
N LEU A 343 13.43 -5.05 74.20
CA LEU A 343 13.10 -5.50 75.56
C LEU A 343 14.37 -5.40 76.41
N ALA A 344 14.50 -4.30 77.16
CA ALA A 344 15.36 -4.23 78.33
C ALA A 344 14.84 -3.13 79.27
N CYS A 345 14.61 -3.53 80.52
CA CYS A 345 14.32 -2.75 81.73
C CYS A 345 13.03 -1.92 81.77
N PHE A 346 12.07 -2.35 82.59
CA PHE A 346 11.67 -1.61 83.81
C PHE A 346 10.97 -2.58 84.78
N ASP A 347 11.52 -2.63 85.99
CA ASP A 347 11.07 -3.14 87.32
C ASP A 347 10.55 -4.57 87.50
#